data_AF-A0A4Y8C312-F1
#
_entry.id   AF-A0A4Y8C312-F1
#
_cell.length_a   1.000
_cell.length_b   1.000
_cell.length_c   1.000
_cell.angle_alpha   90.00
_cell.angle_beta   90.00
_cell.angle_gamma   90.00
#
_symmetry.space_group_name_H-M   'P 1'
#
loop_
_entity.id
_entity.type
_entity.pdbx_description
1 polymer ?
#
loop_
_entity_poly.entity_id
_entity_poly.type
_entity_poly.pdbx_seq_one_letter_code
_entity_poly.pdbx_strand_id
1 'polypeptide(L)' 'ATMPNQIDEETASRRLSTLQNRHSEILDEIVKKQENKTFKVLFEELRAGNSIAGRTDNNFLVQVEGSEELLGQFKEVK' A
#
# COMPACT_ATOMS: atom_id res chain seq x y z
N ALA A 1 22.98 -7.65 26.93
CA ALA A 1 24.22 -7.62 26.14
C ALA A 1 24.39 -6.21 25.60
N THR A 2 25.58 -5.61 25.74
CA THR A 2 25.87 -4.27 25.21
C THR A 2 26.64 -4.45 23.90
N MET A 3 26.14 -3.86 22.80
CA MET A 3 26.83 -3.93 21.52
C MET A 3 27.83 -2.76 21.41
N PRO A 4 29.14 -3.02 21.21
CA PRO A 4 30.11 -1.95 21.02
C PRO A 4 29.89 -1.21 19.68
N ASN A 5 30.42 0.02 19.57
CA ASN A 5 30.35 0.87 18.37
C ASN A 5 28.93 1.30 17.93
N GLN A 6 28.06 1.59 18.89
CA GLN A 6 26.79 2.26 18.58
C GLN A 6 27.07 3.65 18.00
N ILE A 7 26.28 4.01 16.99
CA ILE A 7 26.23 5.38 16.48
C ILE A 7 25.30 6.21 17.37
N ASP A 8 25.44 7.54 17.30
CA ASP A 8 24.53 8.44 17.98
C ASP A 8 23.11 8.41 17.37
N GLU A 9 22.11 8.78 18.17
CA GLU A 9 20.70 8.74 17.78
C GLU A 9 20.39 9.67 16.60
N GLU A 10 21.06 10.81 16.49
CA GLU A 10 20.85 11.76 15.40
C GLU A 10 21.28 11.15 14.06
N THR A 11 22.47 10.53 14.02
CA THR A 11 22.97 9.82 12.84
C THR A 11 22.07 8.64 12.48
N ALA A 12 21.61 7.86 13.47
CA ALA A 12 20.70 6.74 13.25
C ALA A 12 19.36 7.22 12.65
N SER A 13 18.76 8.23 13.26
CA SER A 13 17.48 8.82 12.83
C SER A 13 17.58 9.39 11.41
N ARG A 14 18.62 10.19 11.12
CA ARG A 14 18.86 10.75 9.77
C ARG A 14 18.97 9.67 8.70
N ARG A 15 19.69 8.58 8.97
CA ARG A 15 19.83 7.45 8.02
C ARG A 15 18.50 6.73 7.81
N LEU A 16 17.76 6.49 8.89
CA LEU A 16 16.44 5.86 8.81
C LEU A 16 15.48 6.70 7.96
N SER A 17 15.38 8.00 8.21
CA SER A 17 14.51 8.89 7.43
C SER A 17 14.94 8.94 5.95
N THR A 18 16.25 8.98 5.68
CA THR A 18 16.76 8.96 4.29
C THR A 18 16.33 7.67 3.57
N LEU A 19 16.44 6.52 4.23
CA LEU A 19 16.04 5.23 3.68
C LEU A 19 14.53 5.16 3.45
N GLN A 20 13.73 5.59 4.44
CA GLN A 20 12.27 5.60 4.36
C GLN A 20 11.79 6.48 3.21
N ASN A 21 12.34 7.70 3.08
CA ASN A 21 11.98 8.61 1.99
C ASN A 21 12.29 8.00 0.62
N ARG A 22 13.49 7.42 0.45
CA ARG A 22 13.84 6.77 -0.81
C ARG A 22 12.96 5.56 -1.10
N HIS A 23 12.57 4.81 -0.06
CA HIS A 23 11.65 3.70 -0.21
C HIS A 23 10.26 4.16 -0.65
N SER A 24 9.74 5.26 -0.08
CA SER A 24 8.47 5.86 -0.50
C SER A 24 8.49 6.25 -1.98
N GLU A 25 9.56 6.90 -2.46
CA GLU A 25 9.70 7.22 -3.89
C GLU A 25 9.65 5.97 -4.79
N ILE A 26 10.31 4.89 -4.38
CA ILE A 26 10.29 3.62 -5.12
C ILE A 26 8.88 3.01 -5.12
N LEU A 27 8.16 3.08 -4.01
CA LEU A 27 6.77 2.61 -3.93
C LEU A 27 5.86 3.42 -4.86
N ASP A 28 6.03 4.73 -4.92
CA ASP A 28 5.28 5.59 -5.85
C ASP A 28 5.54 5.20 -7.31
N GLU A 29 6.80 4.96 -7.68
CA GLU A 29 7.15 4.47 -9.02
C GLU A 29 6.52 3.10 -9.34
N ILE A 30 6.45 2.20 -8.35
CA ILE A 30 5.84 0.88 -8.51
C ILE A 30 4.32 1.02 -8.69
N VAL A 31 3.64 1.81 -7.86
CA VAL A 31 2.20 2.06 -7.95
C VAL A 31 1.86 2.71 -9.29
N LYS A 32 2.63 3.71 -9.71
CA LYS A 32 2.44 4.40 -10.99
C LYS A 32 2.53 3.46 -12.18
N LYS A 33 3.42 2.46 -12.14
CA LYS A 33 3.51 1.41 -13.17
C LYS A 33 2.29 0.49 -13.23
N GLN A 34 1.41 0.52 -12.23
CA GLN A 34 0.16 -0.24 -12.19
C GLN A 34 -1.03 0.54 -12.76
N GLU A 35 -0.91 1.85 -12.97
CA GLU A 35 -1.99 2.66 -13.55
C GLU A 35 -2.46 2.09 -14.89
N ASN A 36 -3.78 2.16 -15.14
CA ASN A 36 -4.44 1.69 -16.35
C ASN A 36 -4.37 0.18 -16.61
N LYS A 37 -3.92 -0.62 -15.64
CA LYS A 37 -4.02 -2.08 -15.72
C LYS A 37 -5.30 -2.55 -15.06
N THR A 38 -5.86 -3.64 -15.60
CA THR A 38 -7.00 -4.31 -14.96
C THR A 38 -6.48 -5.25 -13.89
N PHE A 39 -7.06 -5.17 -12.70
CA PHE A 39 -6.77 -6.05 -11.57
C PHE A 39 -8.00 -6.82 -11.15
N LYS A 40 -7.79 -8.07 -10.77
CA LYS A 40 -8.78 -8.86 -10.06
C LYS A 40 -8.65 -8.59 -8.56
N VAL A 41 -9.70 -8.03 -7.96
CA VAL A 41 -9.73 -7.55 -6.57
C VAL A 41 -10.77 -8.33 -5.79
N LEU A 42 -10.40 -8.82 -4.60
CA LEU A 42 -11.35 -9.31 -3.61
C LEU A 42 -11.79 -8.14 -2.73
N PHE A 43 -13.06 -7.78 -2.77
CA PHE A 43 -13.60 -6.72 -1.93
C PHE A 43 -14.01 -7.27 -0.56
N GLU A 44 -13.51 -6.66 0.51
CA GLU A 44 -13.70 -7.15 1.89
C GLU A 44 -14.15 -6.06 2.87
N GLU A 45 -14.05 -4.78 2.48
CA GLU A 45 -14.32 -3.65 3.36
C GLU A 45 -15.26 -2.62 2.68
N LEU A 46 -16.32 -2.20 3.37
CA LEU A 46 -17.11 -1.03 3.01
C LEU A 46 -16.48 0.21 3.65
N ARG A 47 -16.27 1.27 2.86
CA ARG A 47 -15.70 2.54 3.29
C ARG A 47 -16.70 3.68 3.16
N ALA A 48 -16.38 4.78 3.85
CA ALA A 48 -17.18 5.99 3.80
C ALA A 48 -17.38 6.48 2.36
N GLY A 49 -18.53 7.10 2.10
CA GLY A 49 -18.84 7.70 0.80
C GLY A 49 -19.23 6.69 -0.29
N ASN A 50 -19.88 5.58 0.06
CA ASN A 50 -20.30 4.53 -0.89
C ASN A 50 -19.12 4.00 -1.71
N SER A 51 -18.01 3.71 -1.04
CA SER A 51 -16.86 3.08 -1.65
C SER A 51 -16.57 1.74 -0.98
N ILE A 52 -16.00 0.82 -1.74
CA ILE A 52 -15.55 -0.48 -1.25
C ILE A 52 -14.04 -0.59 -1.47
N ALA A 53 -13.38 -1.28 -0.56
CA ALA A 53 -11.96 -1.55 -0.63
C ALA A 53 -11.68 -3.05 -0.60
N GLY A 54 -10.62 -3.40 -1.31
CA GLY A 54 -10.22 -4.78 -1.51
C GLY A 54 -8.75 -4.90 -1.86
N ARG A 55 -8.28 -6.13 -1.99
CA ARG A 55 -6.89 -6.42 -2.33
C ARG A 55 -6.77 -7.26 -3.58
N THR A 56 -5.73 -6.97 -4.35
CA THR A 56 -5.30 -7.78 -5.49
C THR A 56 -4.54 -9.02 -5.03
N ASP A 57 -4.23 -9.93 -5.95
CA ASP A 57 -3.38 -11.10 -5.74
C ASP A 57 -1.97 -10.75 -5.23
N ASN A 58 -1.44 -9.60 -5.64
CA ASN A 58 -0.16 -9.04 -5.21
C ASN A 58 -0.31 -7.98 -4.09
N ASN A 59 -1.41 -8.02 -3.35
CA ASN A 59 -1.65 -7.26 -2.11
C ASN A 59 -1.74 -5.73 -2.26
N PHE A 60 -1.93 -5.21 -3.49
CA PHE A 60 -2.27 -3.80 -3.67
C PHE A 60 -3.67 -3.53 -3.14
N LEU A 61 -3.80 -2.45 -2.37
CA LEU A 61 -5.10 -1.97 -1.91
C LEU A 61 -5.76 -1.21 -3.05
N VAL A 62 -6.97 -1.59 -3.39
CA VAL A 62 -7.79 -0.92 -4.41
C VAL A 62 -9.08 -0.46 -3.75
N GLN A 63 -9.44 0.81 -3.98
CA GLN A 63 -10.69 1.39 -3.50
C GLN A 63 -11.45 1.97 -4.69
N VAL A 64 -12.72 1.60 -4.82
CA VAL A 64 -13.62 2.05 -5.90
C VAL A 64 -14.98 2.43 -5.34
N GLU A 65 -15.73 3.24 -6.07
CA GLU A 65 -17.15 3.47 -5.75
C GLU A 65 -17.95 2.16 -5.93
N GLY A 66 -18.79 1.84 -4.95
CA GLY A 66 -19.52 0.58 -4.92
C GLY A 66 -20.35 0.39 -3.66
N SER A 67 -21.10 -0.70 -3.63
CA SER A 67 -21.98 -1.08 -2.52
C SER A 67 -21.51 -2.35 -1.82
N GLU A 68 -22.07 -2.60 -0.64
CA GLU A 68 -21.81 -3.79 0.18
C GLU A 68 -22.07 -5.13 -0.55
N GLU A 69 -22.90 -5.13 -1.60
CA GLU A 69 -23.23 -6.32 -2.39
C GLU A 69 -22.01 -6.99 -3.03
N LEU A 70 -20.92 -6.22 -3.23
CA LEU A 70 -19.69 -6.70 -3.84
C LEU A 70 -18.71 -7.32 -2.82
N LEU A 71 -19.01 -7.25 -1.50
CA LEU A 71 -18.17 -7.85 -0.47
C LEU A 71 -18.12 -9.38 -0.61
N GLY A 72 -16.93 -9.94 -0.37
CA GLY A 72 -16.64 -11.37 -0.52
C GLY A 72 -16.53 -11.83 -1.97
N GLN A 73 -16.66 -10.93 -2.96
CA GLN A 73 -16.57 -11.26 -4.38
C GLN A 73 -15.27 -10.78 -5.01
N PHE A 74 -14.77 -11.56 -5.97
CA PHE A 74 -13.74 -11.11 -6.88
C PHE A 74 -14.37 -10.35 -8.06
N LYS A 75 -13.87 -9.15 -8.34
CA LYS A 75 -14.25 -8.37 -9.53
C LYS A 75 -13.02 -7.78 -10.21
N GLU A 76 -13.13 -7.59 -11.52
CA GLU A 76 -12.10 -6.91 -12.30
C GLU A 76 -12.37 -5.41 -12.31
N VAL A 77 -11.36 -4.63 -11.99
CA VAL A 77 -11.40 -3.16 -11.98
C VAL A 77 -10.15 -2.61 -12.65
N LYS A 78 -10.24 -1.41 -13.21
CA LYS A 78 -9.15 -0.73 -13.92
C LYS A 78 -8.85 0.61 -13.25
#